data_AF-A0A2K3NYL3-F1
#
_entry.id   AF-A0A2K3NYL3-F1
#
_cell.length_a   1.000
_cell.length_b   1.000
_cell.length_c   1.000
_cell.angle_alpha   90.00
_cell.angle_beta   90.00
_cell.angle_gamma   90.00
#
_symmetry.space_group_name_H-M   'P 1'
#
loop_
_entity.id
_entity.type
_entity.pdbx_description
1 polymer ?
#
loop_
_entity_poly.entity_id
_entity_poly.type
_entity_poly.pdbx_seq_one_letter_code
_entity_poly.pdbx_strand_id
1 'polypeptide(L)'
;MGAPFEGITEDVKGRAKCYKQDWVCGFCSGFSILAPTFYIFFASALPVIAFGEQLSRDTDGSLSTVETLASTAICGIIHSIIGGQPLLILGVAEPTVIMYTYLYSFCKSTPDLGPKLFLAWAGWVCVWTALFLILLAIFNACDVISRFTRIAEELFGMLITVLFFQEAIKGLIGEFGTPKAEKPSSEELQPQWRFTNGLLAIIFAFGLIVTARKSRTARSWQYGTRKLRGFIADYGVAVMVVLWTAVSYLMPSYVPDSVPRRLF
;
A
#
# COMPACT_ATOMS: atom_id res chain seq x y z
N MET A 1 23.16 21.59 -20.54
CA MET A 1 23.13 20.14 -20.82
C MET A 1 24.48 19.61 -20.43
N GLY A 2 24.56 18.95 -19.27
CA GLY A 2 25.78 18.25 -18.85
C GLY A 2 26.10 17.10 -19.79
N ALA A 3 27.27 16.49 -19.62
CA ALA A 3 27.62 15.30 -20.39
C ALA A 3 26.63 14.16 -20.07
N PRO A 4 26.33 13.27 -21.03
CA PRO A 4 25.54 12.08 -20.72
C PRO A 4 26.23 11.32 -19.57
N PHE A 5 25.44 10.82 -18.61
CA PHE A 5 25.89 10.12 -17.37
C PHE A 5 26.52 10.98 -16.26
N GLU A 6 26.62 12.31 -16.41
CA GLU A 6 27.20 13.18 -15.37
C GLU A 6 26.42 13.08 -14.05
N GLY A 7 25.09 13.22 -14.08
CA GLY A 7 24.25 13.12 -12.88
C GLY A 7 24.33 11.78 -12.16
N ILE A 8 24.32 10.66 -12.90
CA ILE A 8 24.46 9.31 -12.32
C ILE A 8 25.81 9.15 -11.60
N THR A 9 26.88 9.70 -12.20
CA THR A 9 28.23 9.59 -11.63
C THR A 9 28.35 10.38 -10.33
N GLU A 10 27.73 11.56 -10.27
CA GLU A 10 27.68 12.39 -9.06
C GLU A 10 26.88 11.72 -7.94
N ASP A 11 25.72 11.16 -8.26
CA ASP A 11 24.87 10.44 -7.31
C ASP A 11 25.59 9.23 -6.70
N VAL A 12 26.26 8.42 -7.52
CA VAL A 12 27.03 7.26 -7.06
C VAL A 12 28.19 7.70 -6.17
N LYS A 13 28.91 8.76 -6.55
CA LYS A 13 30.03 9.30 -5.76
C LYS A 13 29.57 9.89 -4.43
N GLY A 14 28.39 10.52 -4.40
CA GLY A 14 27.75 11.00 -3.18
C GLY A 14 27.39 9.83 -2.25
N ARG A 15 26.70 8.82 -2.78
CA ARG A 15 26.25 7.65 -2.00
C ARG A 15 27.40 6.81 -1.47
N ALA A 16 28.44 6.58 -2.27
CA ALA A 16 29.57 5.74 -1.90
C ALA A 16 30.31 6.21 -0.63
N LYS A 17 30.32 7.52 -0.36
CA LYS A 17 30.93 8.10 0.84
C LYS A 17 30.18 7.71 2.12
N CYS A 18 28.85 7.74 2.08
CA CYS A 18 28.00 7.48 3.24
C CYS A 18 27.70 5.99 3.44
N TYR A 19 27.77 5.18 2.37
CA TYR A 19 27.34 3.79 2.39
C TYR A 19 28.01 2.95 3.49
N LYS A 20 29.33 3.09 3.65
CA LYS A 20 30.07 2.36 4.70
C LYS A 20 29.63 2.77 6.10
N GLN A 21 29.36 4.07 6.29
CA GLN A 21 28.93 4.61 7.58
C GLN A 21 27.54 4.11 7.96
N ASP A 22 26.62 4.02 6.99
CA ASP A 22 25.25 3.55 7.24
C ASP A 22 25.22 2.13 7.80
N TRP A 23 26.04 1.21 7.26
CA TRP A 23 26.14 -0.14 7.78
C TRP A 23 26.71 -0.18 9.20
N VAL A 24 27.79 0.57 9.46
CA VAL A 24 28.39 0.65 10.81
C VAL A 24 27.40 1.24 11.81
N CYS A 25 26.71 2.33 11.46
CA CYS A 25 25.68 2.94 12.30
C CYS A 25 24.48 2.00 12.52
N GLY A 26 24.08 1.23 11.49
CA GLY A 26 23.02 0.23 11.60
C GLY A 26 23.34 -0.85 12.64
N PHE A 27 24.56 -1.41 12.59
CA PHE A 27 25.00 -2.42 13.55
C PHE A 27 25.20 -1.84 14.97
N CYS A 28 25.73 -0.62 15.09
CA CYS A 28 25.93 0.04 16.39
C CYS A 28 24.60 0.39 17.10
N SER A 29 23.50 0.57 16.36
CA SER A 29 22.20 0.93 16.92
C SER A 29 21.51 -0.20 17.69
N GLY A 30 21.98 -1.44 17.55
CA GLY A 30 21.50 -2.60 18.30
C GLY A 30 19.98 -2.80 18.21
N PHE A 31 19.32 -3.03 19.34
CA PHE A 31 17.87 -3.29 19.40
C PHE A 31 16.99 -2.04 19.20
N SER A 32 17.57 -0.84 19.23
CA SER A 32 16.81 0.41 19.09
C SER A 32 16.22 0.59 17.69
N ILE A 33 16.83 -0.02 16.66
CA ILE A 33 16.35 0.05 15.27
C ILE A 33 15.09 -0.78 15.03
N LEU A 34 14.86 -1.82 15.82
CA LEU A 34 13.72 -2.72 15.66
C LEU A 34 12.40 -1.96 15.76
N ALA A 35 12.32 -0.97 16.65
CA ALA A 35 11.06 -0.26 16.85
C ALA A 35 10.62 0.58 15.65
N PRO A 36 11.49 1.44 15.08
CA PRO A 36 11.24 2.05 13.78
C PRO A 36 10.99 1.04 12.65
N THR A 37 11.74 -0.08 12.59
CA THR A 37 11.56 -1.09 11.54
C THR A 37 10.16 -1.70 11.57
N PHE A 38 9.71 -2.17 12.73
CA PHE A 38 8.36 -2.72 12.87
C PHE A 38 7.27 -1.67 12.61
N TYR A 39 7.48 -0.43 13.05
CA TYR A 39 6.54 0.66 12.77
C TYR A 39 6.37 0.89 11.26
N ILE A 40 7.48 1.06 10.54
CA ILE A 40 7.46 1.29 9.10
C ILE A 40 6.98 0.06 8.34
N PHE A 41 7.28 -1.15 8.81
CA PHE A 41 6.76 -2.38 8.23
C PHE A 41 5.23 -2.39 8.22
N PHE A 42 4.57 -2.13 9.37
CA PHE A 42 3.10 -2.09 9.40
C PHE A 42 2.54 -0.89 8.64
N ALA A 43 3.20 0.27 8.70
CA ALA A 43 2.77 1.45 7.97
C ALA A 43 2.82 1.28 6.44
N SER A 44 3.74 0.44 5.93
CA SER A 44 3.89 0.15 4.50
C SER A 44 3.11 -1.08 4.05
N ALA A 45 2.99 -2.12 4.88
CA ALA A 45 2.28 -3.35 4.53
C ALA A 45 0.76 -3.13 4.42
N LEU A 46 0.15 -2.33 5.31
CA LEU A 46 -1.30 -2.13 5.32
C LEU A 46 -1.84 -1.50 4.02
N PRO A 47 -1.27 -0.39 3.50
CA PRO A 47 -1.68 0.16 2.21
C PRO A 47 -1.45 -0.80 1.06
N VAL A 48 -0.33 -1.54 1.06
CA VAL A 48 -0.01 -2.50 -0.02
C VAL A 48 -1.02 -3.66 -0.06
N ILE A 49 -1.47 -4.14 1.10
CA ILE A 49 -2.53 -5.15 1.18
C ILE A 49 -3.85 -4.60 0.65
N ALA A 50 -4.24 -3.39 1.07
CA ALA A 50 -5.47 -2.75 0.60
C ALA A 50 -5.46 -2.51 -0.93
N PHE A 51 -4.37 -1.97 -1.46
CA PHE A 51 -4.20 -1.76 -2.90
C PHE A 51 -4.08 -3.06 -3.69
N GLY A 52 -3.46 -4.09 -3.11
CA GLY A 52 -3.39 -5.42 -3.71
C GLY A 52 -4.75 -6.07 -3.83
N GLU A 53 -5.62 -5.90 -2.82
CA GLU A 53 -6.99 -6.41 -2.86
C GLU A 53 -7.85 -5.63 -3.86
N GLN A 54 -7.71 -4.30 -3.89
CA GLN A 54 -8.35 -3.47 -4.92
C GLN A 54 -7.94 -3.93 -6.33
N LEU A 55 -6.64 -4.18 -6.55
CA LEU A 55 -6.13 -4.65 -7.83
C LEU A 55 -6.66 -6.05 -8.19
N SER A 56 -6.76 -6.95 -7.22
CA SER A 56 -7.37 -8.27 -7.39
C SER A 56 -8.83 -8.17 -7.82
N ARG A 57 -9.61 -7.30 -7.15
CA ARG A 57 -11.02 -7.05 -7.48
C ARG A 57 -11.22 -6.44 -8.86
N ASP A 58 -10.35 -5.50 -9.24
CA ASP A 58 -10.46 -4.79 -10.52
C ASP A 58 -9.93 -5.60 -11.73
N THR A 59 -9.03 -6.56 -11.49
CA THR A 59 -8.41 -7.40 -12.54
C THR A 59 -9.00 -8.80 -12.64
N ASP A 60 -10.21 -9.01 -12.10
CA ASP A 60 -10.90 -10.31 -12.03
C ASP A 60 -10.00 -11.43 -11.44
N GLY A 61 -9.15 -11.08 -10.46
CA GLY A 61 -8.22 -12.00 -9.80
C GLY A 61 -6.93 -12.31 -10.58
N SER A 62 -6.65 -11.60 -11.68
CA SER A 62 -5.44 -11.81 -12.49
C SER A 62 -4.16 -11.32 -11.79
N LEU A 63 -4.26 -10.28 -10.97
CA LEU A 63 -3.18 -9.76 -10.12
C LEU A 63 -3.61 -9.81 -8.67
N SER A 64 -2.93 -10.61 -7.85
CA SER A 64 -3.31 -10.85 -6.47
C SER A 64 -2.58 -9.94 -5.48
N THR A 65 -3.14 -9.81 -4.28
CA THR A 65 -2.55 -9.15 -3.11
C THR A 65 -1.17 -9.70 -2.77
N VAL A 66 -0.96 -11.02 -2.93
CA VAL A 66 0.33 -11.67 -2.65
C VAL A 66 1.43 -11.26 -3.62
N GLU A 67 1.09 -11.07 -4.90
CA GLU A 67 2.04 -10.65 -5.94
C GLU A 67 2.44 -9.19 -5.75
N THR A 68 1.47 -8.35 -5.36
CA THR A 68 1.69 -6.94 -5.02
C THR A 68 2.63 -6.80 -3.81
N LEU A 69 2.42 -7.65 -2.79
CA LEU A 69 3.28 -7.69 -1.60
C LEU A 69 4.68 -8.22 -1.91
N ALA A 70 4.79 -9.28 -2.72
CA ALA A 70 6.06 -9.82 -3.19
C ALA A 70 6.85 -8.79 -4.01
N SER A 71 6.18 -8.08 -4.92
CA SER A 71 6.79 -7.00 -5.71
C SER A 71 7.34 -5.88 -4.83
N THR A 72 6.56 -5.43 -3.84
CA THR A 72 7.01 -4.39 -2.91
C THR A 72 8.19 -4.86 -2.06
N ALA A 73 8.17 -6.11 -1.58
CA ALA A 73 9.25 -6.67 -0.77
C ALA A 73 10.56 -6.81 -1.56
N ILE A 74 10.51 -7.38 -2.77
CA ILE A 74 11.69 -7.57 -3.63
C ILE A 74 12.26 -6.22 -4.03
N CYS A 75 11.43 -5.30 -4.53
CA CYS A 75 11.86 -3.97 -4.93
C CYS A 75 12.40 -3.17 -3.73
N GLY A 76 11.79 -3.31 -2.55
CA GLY A 76 12.24 -2.67 -1.31
C GLY A 76 13.62 -3.16 -0.85
N ILE A 77 13.89 -4.47 -0.90
CA ILE A 77 15.20 -5.03 -0.58
C ILE A 77 16.26 -4.52 -1.56
N ILE A 78 15.99 -4.61 -2.87
CA ILE A 78 16.91 -4.15 -3.92
C ILE A 78 17.20 -2.64 -3.76
N HIS A 79 16.16 -1.83 -3.55
CA HIS A 79 16.31 -0.38 -3.37
C HIS A 79 17.04 -0.02 -2.07
N SER A 80 16.86 -0.78 -0.98
CA SER A 80 17.57 -0.53 0.28
C SER A 80 19.08 -0.74 0.15
N ILE A 81 19.51 -1.67 -0.72
CA ILE A 81 20.93 -2.01 -0.93
C ILE A 81 21.58 -1.10 -1.97
N ILE A 82 20.89 -0.83 -3.09
CA ILE A 82 21.46 -0.17 -4.28
C ILE A 82 21.00 1.30 -4.40
N GLY A 83 19.91 1.69 -3.75
CA GLY A 83 19.27 2.99 -3.91
C GLY A 83 20.11 4.17 -3.40
N GLY A 84 19.89 5.32 -4.03
CA GLY A 84 20.54 6.59 -3.65
C GLY A 84 20.03 7.18 -2.33
N GLN A 85 18.79 6.85 -1.92
CA GLN A 85 18.16 7.37 -0.70
C GLN A 85 17.50 6.24 0.10
N PRO A 86 18.18 5.66 1.12
CA PRO A 86 17.66 4.51 1.87
C PRO A 86 16.46 4.83 2.78
N LEU A 87 16.17 6.12 3.03
CA LEU A 87 15.00 6.56 3.78
C LEU A 87 13.70 6.56 2.95
N LEU A 88 13.80 6.35 1.63
CA LEU A 88 12.65 6.30 0.75
C LEU A 88 11.91 4.97 0.95
N ILE A 89 10.61 5.06 1.26
CA ILE A 89 9.74 3.89 1.40
C ILE A 89 9.16 3.59 0.02
N LEU A 90 9.55 2.46 -0.55
CA LEU A 90 9.04 1.99 -1.82
C LEU A 90 7.77 1.18 -1.58
N GLY A 91 6.72 1.47 -2.35
CA GLY A 91 5.43 0.82 -2.21
C GLY A 91 4.55 1.08 -3.43
N VAL A 92 3.47 0.30 -3.52
CA VAL A 92 2.44 0.51 -4.53
C VAL A 92 1.58 1.68 -4.12
N ALA A 93 1.38 2.62 -5.03
CA ALA A 93 0.52 3.78 -4.85
C ALA A 93 -0.72 3.65 -5.73
N GLU A 94 -1.80 4.31 -5.33
CA GLU A 94 -3.07 4.30 -6.05
C GLU A 94 -2.97 4.64 -7.55
N PRO A 95 -2.17 5.65 -7.99
CA PRO A 95 -2.03 5.91 -9.42
C PRO A 95 -1.50 4.70 -10.21
N THR A 96 -0.67 3.86 -9.58
CA THR A 96 -0.21 2.61 -10.19
C THR A 96 -1.38 1.64 -10.36
N VAL A 97 -2.19 1.44 -9.30
CA VAL A 97 -3.38 0.57 -9.35
C VAL A 97 -4.34 1.01 -10.46
N ILE A 98 -4.66 2.31 -10.54
CA ILE A 98 -5.53 2.87 -11.58
C ILE A 98 -4.99 2.58 -12.98
N MET A 99 -3.68 2.73 -13.19
CA MET A 99 -3.06 2.44 -14.49
C MET A 99 -3.15 0.95 -14.85
N TYR A 100 -2.97 0.04 -13.90
CA TYR A 100 -3.14 -1.39 -14.13
C TYR A 100 -4.61 -1.76 -14.41
N THR A 101 -5.57 -1.19 -13.68
CA THR A 101 -7.00 -1.37 -13.94
C THR A 101 -7.39 -0.87 -15.34
N TYR A 102 -6.84 0.26 -15.77
CA TYR A 102 -7.03 0.77 -17.12
C TYR A 102 -6.42 -0.17 -18.17
N LEU A 103 -5.20 -0.65 -17.92
CA LEU A 103 -4.52 -1.60 -18.81
C LEU A 103 -5.30 -2.90 -18.96
N TYR A 104 -5.87 -3.41 -17.87
CA TYR A 104 -6.72 -4.59 -17.87
C TYR A 104 -8.02 -4.35 -18.67
N SER A 105 -8.67 -3.21 -18.45
CA SER A 105 -9.87 -2.80 -19.18
C SER A 105 -9.61 -2.64 -20.68
N PHE A 106 -8.42 -2.12 -21.04
CA PHE A 106 -7.96 -2.01 -22.42
C PHE A 106 -7.80 -3.41 -23.05
N CYS A 107 -7.10 -4.33 -22.39
CA CYS A 107 -6.93 -5.70 -22.88
C CYS A 107 -8.27 -6.45 -23.07
N LYS A 108 -9.24 -6.19 -22.19
CA LYS A 108 -10.60 -6.76 -22.25
C LYS A 108 -11.43 -6.18 -23.39
N SER A 109 -11.23 -4.89 -23.71
CA SER A 109 -11.96 -4.19 -24.77
C SER A 109 -11.38 -4.50 -26.16
N THR A 110 -10.11 -4.89 -26.24
CA THR A 110 -9.45 -5.27 -27.49
C THR A 110 -9.73 -6.73 -27.84
N PRO A 111 -10.35 -7.03 -29.00
CA PRO A 111 -10.78 -8.38 -29.36
C PRO A 111 -9.62 -9.38 -29.52
N ASP A 112 -8.43 -8.91 -29.89
CA ASP A 112 -7.28 -9.78 -30.20
C ASP A 112 -6.42 -10.15 -28.98
N LEU A 113 -6.51 -9.38 -27.89
CA LEU A 113 -5.62 -9.53 -26.72
C LEU A 113 -6.28 -10.36 -25.62
N GLY A 114 -7.57 -10.13 -25.34
CA GLY A 114 -8.31 -10.87 -24.32
C GLY A 114 -7.70 -10.78 -22.89
N PRO A 115 -8.41 -11.32 -21.88
CA PRO A 115 -7.95 -11.24 -20.49
C PRO A 115 -6.73 -12.13 -20.19
N LYS A 116 -6.51 -13.20 -20.97
CA LYS A 116 -5.42 -14.17 -20.73
C LYS A 116 -4.03 -13.63 -21.06
N LEU A 117 -3.92 -12.68 -21.99
CA LEU A 117 -2.63 -12.09 -22.40
C LEU A 117 -2.27 -10.81 -21.63
N PHE A 118 -3.13 -10.37 -20.70
CA PHE A 118 -2.91 -9.18 -19.88
C PHE A 118 -1.54 -9.17 -19.19
N LEU A 119 -1.13 -10.29 -18.60
CA LEU A 119 0.13 -10.38 -17.86
C LEU A 119 1.35 -10.19 -18.79
N ALA A 120 1.31 -10.78 -19.98
CA ALA A 120 2.36 -10.63 -20.99
C ALA A 120 2.40 -9.20 -21.54
N TRP A 121 1.22 -8.60 -21.76
CA TRP A 121 1.10 -7.20 -22.18
C TRP A 121 1.66 -6.23 -21.13
N ALA A 122 1.31 -6.42 -19.86
CA ALA A 122 1.87 -5.65 -18.76
C ALA A 122 3.41 -5.78 -18.69
N GLY A 123 3.95 -6.99 -18.92
CA GLY A 123 5.38 -7.21 -19.04
C GLY A 123 6.04 -6.36 -20.15
N TRP A 124 5.45 -6.32 -21.34
CA TRP A 124 5.95 -5.47 -22.43
C TRP A 124 5.87 -3.98 -22.12
N VAL A 125 4.81 -3.52 -21.46
CA VAL A 125 4.71 -2.14 -20.97
C VAL A 125 5.87 -1.85 -20.01
N CYS A 126 6.15 -2.74 -19.06
CA CYS A 126 7.28 -2.58 -18.14
C CYS A 126 8.64 -2.53 -18.86
N VAL A 127 8.85 -3.31 -19.93
CA VAL A 127 10.08 -3.24 -20.74
C VAL A 127 10.27 -1.86 -21.36
N TRP A 128 9.21 -1.29 -21.96
CA TRP A 128 9.26 0.06 -22.52
C TRP A 128 9.43 1.12 -21.43
N THR A 129 8.74 1.00 -20.30
CA THR A 129 8.91 1.89 -19.15
C THR A 129 10.36 1.88 -18.65
N ALA A 130 10.97 0.71 -18.50
CA ALA A 130 12.37 0.58 -18.08
C ALA A 130 13.33 1.24 -19.09
N LEU A 131 13.11 1.02 -20.39
CA LEU A 131 13.90 1.65 -21.46
C LEU A 131 13.80 3.18 -21.40
N PHE A 132 12.59 3.73 -21.26
CA PHE A 132 12.40 5.17 -21.14
C PHE A 132 13.03 5.75 -19.87
N LEU A 133 12.94 5.05 -18.73
CA LEU A 133 13.60 5.47 -17.49
C LEU A 133 15.12 5.52 -17.63
N ILE A 134 15.72 4.53 -18.31
CA ILE A 134 17.17 4.52 -18.59
C ILE A 134 17.54 5.71 -19.49
N LEU A 135 16.77 5.96 -20.56
CA LEU A 135 17.02 7.10 -21.43
C LEU A 135 16.93 8.43 -20.67
N LEU A 136 15.88 8.63 -19.86
CA LEU A 136 15.72 9.83 -19.05
C LEU A 136 16.87 10.03 -18.06
N ALA A 137 17.38 8.95 -17.47
CA ALA A 137 18.54 9.00 -16.59
C ALA A 137 19.83 9.40 -17.33
N ILE A 138 20.06 8.89 -18.56
CA ILE A 138 21.22 9.26 -19.39
C ILE A 138 21.18 10.74 -19.78
N PHE A 139 19.99 11.26 -20.13
CA PHE A 139 19.79 12.65 -20.53
C PHE A 139 19.68 13.64 -19.35
N ASN A 140 19.90 13.18 -18.11
CA ASN A 140 19.79 13.97 -16.89
C ASN A 140 18.45 14.72 -16.77
N ALA A 141 17.34 14.07 -17.14
CA ALA A 141 16.00 14.67 -17.06
C ALA A 141 15.58 14.99 -15.60
N CYS A 142 16.27 14.42 -14.61
CA CYS A 142 16.09 14.69 -13.19
C CYS A 142 16.29 16.18 -12.82
N ASP A 143 17.04 16.95 -13.62
CA ASP A 143 17.18 18.40 -13.41
C ASP A 143 15.82 19.14 -13.45
N VAL A 144 14.83 18.59 -14.16
CA VAL A 144 13.46 19.13 -14.21
C VAL A 144 12.79 19.11 -12.85
N ILE A 145 13.20 18.23 -11.93
CA ILE A 145 12.59 18.15 -10.59
C ILE A 145 12.79 19.44 -9.79
N SER A 146 13.90 20.14 -10.01
CA SER A 146 14.18 21.45 -9.39
C SER A 146 13.19 22.56 -9.78
N ARG A 147 12.42 22.33 -10.86
CA ARG A 147 11.38 23.26 -11.34
C ARG A 147 10.03 23.02 -10.68
N PHE A 148 9.81 21.87 -10.03
CA PHE A 148 8.59 21.64 -9.28
C PHE A 148 8.56 22.56 -8.07
N THR A 149 7.50 23.36 -7.98
CA THR A 149 7.30 24.25 -6.85
C THR A 149 6.66 23.48 -5.71
N ARG A 150 6.86 23.98 -4.49
CA ARG A 150 6.19 23.48 -3.28
C ARG A 150 4.66 23.37 -3.44
N ILE A 151 4.04 24.27 -4.21
CA ILE A 151 2.61 24.24 -4.49
C ILE A 151 2.25 22.97 -5.28
N ALA A 152 3.05 22.59 -6.27
CA ALA A 152 2.82 21.38 -7.05
C ALA A 152 2.94 20.13 -6.17
N GLU A 153 3.94 20.09 -5.28
CA GLU A 153 4.12 18.97 -4.34
C GLU A 153 2.96 18.85 -3.34
N GLU A 154 2.52 19.97 -2.75
CA GLU A 154 1.38 19.99 -1.81
C GLU A 154 0.07 19.60 -2.50
N LEU A 155 -0.17 20.06 -3.73
CA LEU A 155 -1.35 19.67 -4.53
C LEU A 155 -1.32 18.19 -4.90
N PHE A 156 -0.16 17.64 -5.25
CA PHE A 156 -0.01 16.22 -5.54
C PHE A 156 -0.29 15.37 -4.30
N GLY A 157 0.21 15.77 -3.13
CA GLY A 157 -0.10 15.13 -1.85
C GLY A 157 -1.59 15.21 -1.48
N MET A 158 -2.24 16.36 -1.74
CA MET A 158 -3.69 16.51 -1.56
C MET A 158 -4.47 15.57 -2.48
N LEU A 159 -4.09 15.45 -3.76
CA LEU A 159 -4.72 14.56 -4.72
C LEU A 159 -4.68 13.10 -4.24
N ILE A 160 -3.51 12.61 -3.85
CA ILE A 160 -3.35 11.25 -3.32
C ILE A 160 -4.24 11.04 -2.09
N THR A 161 -4.30 12.03 -1.20
CA THR A 161 -5.12 11.94 0.02
C THR A 161 -6.61 11.82 -0.31
N VAL A 162 -7.11 12.63 -1.25
CA VAL A 162 -8.53 12.60 -1.67
C VAL A 162 -8.89 11.29 -2.35
N LEU A 163 -8.02 10.81 -3.24
CA LEU A 163 -8.20 9.54 -3.93
C LEU A 163 -8.24 8.36 -2.93
N PHE A 164 -7.34 8.35 -1.95
CA PHE A 164 -7.33 7.31 -0.91
C PHE A 164 -8.59 7.32 -0.03
N PHE A 165 -9.11 8.51 0.31
CA PHE A 165 -10.39 8.63 1.02
C PHE A 165 -11.57 8.14 0.17
N GLN A 166 -11.59 8.46 -1.12
CA GLN A 166 -12.63 8.00 -2.04
C GLN A 166 -12.64 6.47 -2.11
N GLU A 167 -11.47 5.85 -2.21
CA GLU A 167 -11.36 4.40 -2.30
C GLU A 167 -11.77 3.71 -1.00
N ALA A 168 -11.42 4.27 0.15
CA ALA A 168 -11.91 3.79 1.44
C ALA A 168 -13.46 3.84 1.54
N ILE A 169 -14.08 4.89 1.02
CA ILE A 169 -15.56 5.01 0.98
C ILE A 169 -16.16 3.98 0.01
N LYS A 170 -15.57 3.78 -1.17
CA LYS A 170 -16.03 2.76 -2.12
C LYS A 170 -15.91 1.35 -1.55
N GLY A 171 -14.81 1.05 -0.84
CA GLY A 171 -14.63 -0.22 -0.13
C GLY A 171 -15.76 -0.46 0.86
N LEU A 172 -16.09 0.55 1.67
CA LEU A 172 -17.18 0.49 2.65
C LEU A 172 -18.56 0.31 2.00
N ILE A 173 -18.82 0.99 0.87
CA ILE A 173 -20.05 0.81 0.10
C ILE A 173 -20.10 -0.59 -0.54
N GLY A 174 -18.94 -1.11 -0.96
CA GLY A 174 -18.78 -2.44 -1.55
C GLY A 174 -19.27 -3.56 -0.63
N GLU A 175 -19.10 -3.42 0.68
CA GLU A 175 -19.57 -4.39 1.69
C GLU A 175 -21.10 -4.47 1.80
N PHE A 176 -21.83 -3.43 1.37
CA PHE A 176 -23.29 -3.48 1.22
C PHE A 176 -23.74 -4.14 -0.10
N GLY A 177 -22.80 -4.33 -1.03
CA GLY A 177 -23.02 -4.90 -2.35
C GLY A 177 -23.13 -6.44 -2.35
N THR A 178 -23.30 -7.01 -3.54
CA THR A 178 -23.26 -8.47 -3.72
C THR A 178 -21.83 -8.94 -3.99
N PRO A 179 -21.37 -10.06 -3.39
CA PRO A 179 -20.13 -10.70 -3.81
C PRO A 179 -20.23 -11.06 -5.29
N LYS A 180 -19.35 -10.51 -6.12
CA LYS A 180 -19.32 -10.80 -7.57
C LYS A 180 -18.60 -12.12 -7.89
N ALA A 181 -17.89 -12.70 -6.92
CA ALA A 181 -17.11 -13.90 -7.09
C ALA A 181 -17.64 -15.01 -6.17
N GLU A 182 -18.01 -16.12 -6.81
CA GLU A 182 -18.22 -17.47 -6.28
C GLU A 182 -19.64 -17.90 -5.82
N LYS A 183 -20.21 -18.79 -6.66
CA LYS A 183 -21.40 -19.68 -6.57
C LYS A 183 -22.70 -19.17 -5.92
N PRO A 184 -23.85 -19.32 -6.60
CA PRO A 184 -25.16 -18.95 -6.05
C PRO A 184 -25.64 -20.06 -5.10
N SER A 185 -25.23 -20.04 -3.84
CA SER A 185 -25.90 -20.80 -2.77
C SER A 185 -26.82 -19.89 -1.95
N SER A 186 -28.08 -20.30 -1.89
CA SER A 186 -29.33 -19.55 -1.68
C SER A 186 -29.58 -18.87 -0.32
N GLU A 187 -28.57 -18.53 0.49
CA GLU A 187 -28.77 -17.90 1.81
C GLU A 187 -28.02 -16.57 2.00
N GLU A 188 -26.89 -16.37 1.30
CA GLU A 188 -26.05 -15.16 1.36
C GLU A 188 -26.69 -13.92 0.69
N LEU A 189 -27.72 -14.15 -0.12
CA LEU A 189 -28.38 -13.13 -0.94
C LEU A 189 -29.50 -12.37 -0.19
N GLN A 190 -29.85 -12.79 1.04
CA GLN A 190 -30.96 -12.17 1.76
C GLN A 190 -30.59 -10.73 2.20
N PRO A 191 -31.51 -9.76 2.05
CA PRO A 191 -31.24 -8.35 2.31
C PRO A 191 -30.83 -8.08 3.77
N GLN A 192 -31.30 -8.90 4.71
CA GLN A 192 -30.95 -8.80 6.13
C GLN A 192 -29.46 -9.03 6.40
N TRP A 193 -28.85 -10.06 5.81
CA TRP A 193 -27.44 -10.39 6.03
C TRP A 193 -26.48 -9.37 5.39
N ARG A 194 -26.86 -8.81 4.23
CA ARG A 194 -26.09 -7.74 3.58
C ARG A 194 -26.10 -6.45 4.39
N PHE A 195 -27.25 -6.09 4.92
CA PHE A 195 -27.37 -4.90 5.77
C PHE A 195 -26.57 -5.08 7.07
N THR A 196 -26.61 -6.29 7.67
CA THR A 196 -25.79 -6.62 8.84
C THR A 196 -24.30 -6.56 8.53
N ASN A 197 -23.85 -7.09 7.38
CA ASN A 197 -22.44 -7.05 6.98
C ASN A 197 -21.95 -5.61 6.78
N GLY A 198 -22.69 -4.81 6.01
CA GLY A 198 -22.34 -3.41 5.79
C GLY A 198 -22.37 -2.56 7.08
N LEU A 199 -23.36 -2.79 7.96
CA LEU A 199 -23.39 -2.10 9.26
C LEU A 199 -22.19 -2.49 10.13
N LEU A 200 -21.83 -3.76 10.14
CA LEU A 200 -20.66 -4.26 10.88
C LEU A 200 -19.35 -3.65 10.32
N ALA A 201 -19.23 -3.54 9.00
CA ALA A 201 -18.11 -2.87 8.35
C ALA A 201 -17.99 -1.40 8.77
N ILE A 202 -19.11 -0.67 8.86
CA ILE A 202 -19.12 0.72 9.38
C ILE A 202 -18.64 0.76 10.83
N ILE A 203 -19.14 -0.14 11.68
CA ILE A 203 -18.77 -0.19 13.10
C ILE A 203 -17.27 -0.47 13.26
N PHE A 204 -16.73 -1.44 12.51
CA PHE A 204 -15.31 -1.76 12.56
C PHE A 204 -14.43 -0.66 11.97
N ALA A 205 -14.82 -0.05 10.85
CA ALA A 205 -14.08 1.06 10.27
C ALA A 205 -14.02 2.27 11.22
N PHE A 206 -15.16 2.68 11.77
CA PHE A 206 -15.22 3.79 12.72
C PHE A 206 -14.49 3.46 14.03
N GLY A 207 -14.68 2.25 14.54
CA GLY A 207 -13.97 1.72 15.71
C GLY A 207 -12.46 1.77 15.54
N LEU A 208 -11.95 1.28 14.41
CA LEU A 208 -10.53 1.31 14.06
C LEU A 208 -10.02 2.74 13.95
N ILE A 209 -10.74 3.65 13.27
CA ILE A 209 -10.31 5.05 13.13
C ILE A 209 -10.22 5.75 14.49
N VAL A 210 -11.25 5.63 15.34
CA VAL A 210 -11.27 6.28 16.66
C VAL A 210 -10.16 5.74 17.56
N THR A 211 -10.00 4.42 17.60
CA THR A 211 -8.99 3.77 18.43
C THR A 211 -7.57 4.04 17.93
N ALA A 212 -7.33 4.02 16.61
CA ALA A 212 -6.04 4.35 16.01
C ALA A 212 -5.65 5.82 16.25
N ARG A 213 -6.60 6.76 16.12
CA ARG A 213 -6.35 8.18 16.45
C ARG A 213 -6.00 8.36 17.92
N LYS A 214 -6.75 7.71 18.83
CA LYS A 214 -6.43 7.73 20.28
C LYS A 214 -5.06 7.14 20.56
N SER A 215 -4.69 6.05 19.87
CA SER A 215 -3.37 5.41 20.03
C SER A 215 -2.23 6.32 19.57
N ARG A 216 -2.40 7.07 18.47
CA ARG A 216 -1.40 8.04 18.01
C ARG A 216 -1.20 9.20 19.00
N THR A 217 -2.27 9.62 19.67
CA THR A 217 -2.23 10.62 20.76
C THR A 217 -1.77 10.03 22.09
N ALA A 218 -1.47 8.72 22.18
CA ALA A 218 -1.06 8.10 23.43
C ALA A 218 0.18 8.79 24.03
N ARG A 219 1.14 9.27 23.22
CA ARG A 219 2.33 10.04 23.70
C ARG A 219 2.01 11.24 24.58
N SER A 220 0.83 11.85 24.45
CA SER A 220 0.40 12.99 25.28
C SER A 220 -0.56 12.61 26.40
N TRP A 221 -0.87 11.32 26.60
CA TRP A 221 -1.69 10.89 27.74
C TRP A 221 -1.00 11.16 29.06
N GLN A 222 -1.77 11.70 30.01
CA GLN A 222 -1.38 11.93 31.40
C GLN A 222 -1.29 10.61 32.20
N TYR A 223 -2.03 9.59 31.75
CA TYR A 223 -2.07 8.27 32.37
C TYR A 223 -1.14 7.29 31.62
N GLY A 224 -0.39 6.48 32.36
CA GLY A 224 0.47 5.42 31.84
C GLY A 224 1.97 5.68 32.00
N THR A 225 2.76 4.60 32.00
CA THR A 225 4.22 4.70 32.10
C THR A 225 4.83 5.18 30.77
N ARG A 226 5.97 5.89 30.83
CA ARG A 226 6.64 6.44 29.64
C ARG A 226 6.94 5.37 28.58
N LYS A 227 7.31 4.15 28.99
CA LYS A 227 7.61 3.02 28.09
C LYS A 227 6.37 2.48 27.39
N LEU A 228 5.29 2.22 28.14
CA LEU A 228 4.02 1.76 27.58
C LEU A 228 3.43 2.80 26.61
N ARG A 229 3.55 4.07 26.95
CA ARG A 229 3.07 5.19 26.15
C ARG A 229 3.81 5.33 24.82
N GLY A 230 5.14 5.13 24.83
CA GLY A 230 5.94 5.07 23.61
C GLY A 230 5.53 3.89 22.74
N PHE A 231 5.42 2.69 23.33
CA PHE A 231 5.02 1.48 22.61
C PHE A 231 3.62 1.61 21.96
N ILE A 232 2.62 2.11 22.68
CA ILE A 232 1.25 2.30 22.15
C ILE A 232 1.20 3.38 21.07
N ALA A 233 2.02 4.43 21.17
CA ALA A 233 2.05 5.46 20.14
C ALA A 233 2.74 4.98 18.87
N ASP A 234 3.78 4.16 19.00
CA ASP A 234 4.57 3.66 17.89
C ASP A 234 3.83 2.52 17.19
N TYR A 235 3.37 1.51 17.92
CA TYR A 235 2.70 0.34 17.32
C TYR A 235 1.18 0.43 17.29
N GLY A 236 0.63 1.57 17.70
CA GLY A 236 -0.80 1.74 17.93
C GLY A 236 -1.68 1.32 16.76
N VAL A 237 -1.34 1.77 15.55
CA VAL A 237 -2.13 1.45 14.36
C VAL A 237 -2.14 -0.05 14.09
N ALA A 238 -0.98 -0.70 14.13
CA ALA A 238 -0.84 -2.14 13.89
C ALA A 238 -1.58 -2.97 14.95
N VAL A 239 -1.40 -2.62 16.23
CA VAL A 239 -2.06 -3.29 17.35
C VAL A 239 -3.58 -3.12 17.25
N MET A 240 -4.08 -1.94 16.88
CA MET A 240 -5.51 -1.73 16.69
C MET A 240 -6.06 -2.54 15.51
N VAL A 241 -5.34 -2.67 14.40
CA VAL A 241 -5.75 -3.56 13.30
C VAL A 241 -5.90 -4.99 13.81
N VAL A 242 -4.88 -5.54 14.48
CA VAL A 242 -4.94 -6.92 15.01
C VAL A 242 -6.08 -7.08 16.03
N LEU A 243 -6.29 -6.11 16.91
CA LEU A 243 -7.37 -6.16 17.91
C LEU A 243 -8.75 -6.13 17.26
N TRP A 244 -8.99 -5.24 16.30
CA TRP A 244 -10.28 -5.14 15.60
C TRP A 244 -10.53 -6.35 14.71
N THR A 245 -9.49 -6.92 14.10
CA THR A 245 -9.58 -8.21 13.41
C THR A 245 -9.88 -9.34 14.39
N ALA A 246 -9.27 -9.38 15.57
CA ALA A 246 -9.61 -10.40 16.58
C ALA A 246 -11.07 -10.25 17.07
N VAL A 247 -11.55 -9.02 17.26
CA VAL A 247 -12.94 -8.72 17.62
C VAL A 247 -13.90 -9.16 16.50
N SER A 248 -13.52 -9.02 15.22
CA SER A 248 -14.35 -9.52 14.12
C SER A 248 -14.46 -11.05 14.13
N TYR A 249 -13.43 -11.77 14.58
CA TYR A 249 -13.48 -13.23 14.76
C TYR A 249 -14.26 -13.67 16.01
N LEU A 250 -14.41 -12.82 17.02
CA LEU A 250 -15.13 -13.12 18.26
C LEU A 250 -16.66 -12.96 18.15
N MET A 251 -17.18 -12.42 17.05
CA MET A 251 -18.62 -12.26 16.87
C MET A 251 -19.33 -13.64 16.78
N PRO A 252 -20.46 -13.84 17.48
CA PRO A 252 -20.97 -15.18 17.80
C PRO A 252 -21.49 -15.98 16.60
N SER A 253 -21.36 -17.29 16.75
CA SER A 253 -21.64 -18.43 15.83
C SER A 253 -23.08 -18.58 15.31
N TYR A 254 -23.92 -17.55 15.36
CA TYR A 254 -25.29 -17.58 14.81
C TYR A 254 -25.35 -17.25 13.30
N VAL A 255 -24.18 -17.02 12.70
CA VAL A 255 -24.00 -16.75 11.28
C VAL A 255 -23.57 -18.07 10.60
N PRO A 256 -24.32 -18.56 9.60
CA PRO A 256 -23.95 -19.76 8.85
C PRO A 256 -22.54 -19.65 8.27
N ASP A 257 -21.79 -20.76 8.21
CA ASP A 257 -20.40 -20.82 7.71
C ASP A 257 -20.22 -20.36 6.25
N SER A 258 -21.33 -20.14 5.53
CA SER A 258 -21.41 -19.60 4.18
C SER A 258 -21.30 -18.07 4.10
N VAL A 259 -21.54 -17.33 5.18
CA VAL A 259 -21.33 -15.88 5.16
C VAL A 259 -19.83 -15.60 5.28
N PRO A 260 -19.20 -14.91 4.31
CA PRO A 260 -17.78 -14.59 4.40
C PRO A 260 -17.56 -13.72 5.64
N ARG A 261 -16.92 -14.29 6.67
CA ARG A 261 -16.42 -13.56 7.85
C ARG A 261 -15.26 -12.61 7.51
N ARG A 262 -15.05 -12.37 6.22
CA ARG A 262 -13.91 -11.70 5.61
C ARG A 262 -14.42 -10.35 5.10
N LEU A 263 -13.90 -9.27 5.68
CA LEU A 263 -13.82 -8.00 4.97
C LEU A 263 -12.87 -8.23 3.79
N PHE A 264 -13.33 -8.05 2.55
CA PHE A 264 -12.50 -8.09 1.35
C PHE A 264 -12.31 -6.67 0.81
#